data_AF-A0A4Z1G3H8-F1
#
_entry.id   AF-A0A4Z1G3H8-F1
#
_cell.length_a   1.000
_cell.length_b   1.000
_cell.length_c   1.000
_cell.angle_alpha   90.00
_cell.angle_beta   90.00
_cell.angle_gamma   90.00
#
_symmetry.space_group_name_H-M   'P 1'
#
loop_
_entity.id
_entity.type
_entity.pdbx_description
1 polymer ?
#
loop_
_entity_poly.entity_id
_entity_poly.type
_entity_poly.pdbx_seq_one_letter_code
_entity_poly.pdbx_strand_id
1 'polypeptide(L)'
;MAISTTLTETTTSPAVSSHRPLIFQKYLSPLQLTGVLSRYQQRELTPLLGTAFDDIDLSKILQSGGQESDAVIRDLAITISQRGVCVFPGQKNLTVADQKLLCHRLGQLTTRPYTSGLNIHPLNQTELPDGTVDAELTTLA
;
A
#
# COMPACT_ATOMS: atom_id res chain seq x y z
N MET A 1 -11.24 -38.72 46.30
CA MET A 1 -9.81 -38.44 46.47
C MET A 1 -9.31 -37.84 45.16
N ALA A 2 -9.18 -36.52 45.11
CA ALA A 2 -8.89 -35.78 43.88
C ALA A 2 -7.37 -35.74 43.64
N ILE A 3 -6.98 -36.02 42.40
CA ILE A 3 -5.60 -36.08 41.92
C ILE A 3 -5.17 -34.64 41.60
N SER A 4 -4.15 -34.13 42.29
CA SER A 4 -3.51 -32.84 41.98
C SER A 4 -2.41 -33.07 40.96
N THR A 5 -2.52 -32.41 39.81
CA THR A 5 -1.48 -32.38 38.77
C THR A 5 -0.73 -31.06 38.86
N THR A 6 0.50 -31.11 39.33
CA THR A 6 1.45 -29.98 39.33
C THR A 6 2.05 -29.82 37.93
N LEU A 7 1.83 -28.65 37.31
CA LEU A 7 2.49 -28.27 36.06
C LEU A 7 3.70 -27.38 36.35
N THR A 8 4.83 -27.78 35.77
CA THR A 8 6.17 -27.23 35.92
C THR A 8 6.29 -25.88 35.18
N GLU A 9 6.70 -24.82 35.87
CA GLU A 9 6.98 -23.51 35.25
C GLU A 9 8.31 -23.56 34.48
N THR A 10 8.26 -23.27 33.17
CA THR A 10 9.46 -23.04 32.35
C THR A 10 9.75 -21.54 32.32
N THR A 11 10.82 -21.13 33.02
CA THR A 11 11.31 -19.76 33.03
C THR A 11 11.91 -19.42 31.66
N THR A 12 11.19 -18.62 30.87
CA THR A 12 11.67 -18.09 29.59
C THR A 12 12.05 -16.62 29.73
N SER A 13 13.22 -16.31 29.17
CA SER A 13 13.99 -15.05 29.17
C SER A 13 13.20 -13.75 28.96
N PRO A 14 13.57 -12.62 29.61
CA PRO A 14 12.92 -11.33 29.46
C PRO A 14 13.52 -10.57 28.27
N ALA A 15 13.14 -10.92 27.05
CA ALA A 15 13.44 -10.08 25.89
C ALA A 15 12.29 -10.18 24.88
N VAL A 16 11.75 -9.02 24.49
CA VAL A 16 10.61 -8.80 23.57
C VAL A 16 9.22 -8.87 24.23
N SER A 17 9.03 -8.11 25.31
CA SER A 17 7.70 -7.63 25.73
C SER A 17 7.51 -6.18 25.28
N SER A 18 7.30 -5.99 23.97
CA SER A 18 6.75 -4.75 23.43
C SER A 18 5.70 -5.05 22.38
N HIS A 19 4.91 -6.10 22.59
CA HIS A 19 3.64 -6.23 21.89
C HIS A 19 2.69 -5.19 22.47
N ARG A 20 2.72 -3.98 21.90
CA ARG A 20 1.60 -3.04 22.03
C ARG A 20 0.37 -3.85 21.60
N PRO A 21 -0.65 -4.01 22.46
CA PRO A 21 -1.85 -4.69 22.04
C PRO A 21 -2.32 -3.99 20.77
N LEU A 22 -2.66 -4.75 19.73
CA LEU A 22 -3.40 -4.19 18.62
C LEU A 22 -4.70 -3.68 19.24
N ILE A 23 -4.73 -2.38 19.56
CA ILE A 23 -5.95 -1.71 19.95
C ILE A 23 -6.86 -2.01 18.78
N PHE A 24 -7.89 -2.83 19.01
CA PHE A 24 -8.93 -3.08 18.04
C PHE A 24 -9.47 -1.71 17.65
N GLN A 25 -8.99 -1.20 16.53
CA GLN A 25 -9.35 0.12 16.05
C GLN A 25 -10.85 0.05 15.86
N LYS A 26 -11.56 0.82 16.69
CA LYS A 26 -12.98 1.16 16.59
C LYS A 26 -13.41 1.04 15.13
N TYR A 27 -14.32 0.11 14.83
CA TYR A 27 -14.77 -0.25 13.47
C TYR A 27 -14.66 0.94 12.52
N LEU A 28 -13.61 0.95 11.68
CA LEU A 28 -13.38 2.05 10.76
C LEU A 28 -14.53 2.05 9.76
N SER A 29 -15.23 3.17 9.64
CA SER A 29 -16.20 3.33 8.58
C SER A 29 -15.48 3.21 7.22
N PRO A 30 -16.12 2.60 6.20
CA PRO A 30 -15.53 2.52 4.88
C PRO A 30 -15.14 3.90 4.37
N LEU A 31 -13.93 4.00 3.79
CA LEU A 31 -13.46 5.24 3.16
C LEU A 31 -14.43 5.62 2.04
N GLN A 32 -14.87 6.87 2.03
CA GLN A 32 -15.76 7.42 1.01
C GLN A 32 -14.94 8.14 -0.06
N LEU A 33 -15.37 7.99 -1.32
CA LEU A 33 -14.80 8.73 -2.44
C LEU A 33 -15.15 10.21 -2.29
N THR A 34 -14.17 11.06 -2.54
CA THR A 34 -14.38 12.52 -2.62
C THR A 34 -14.93 12.94 -3.98
N GLY A 35 -14.77 12.10 -5.01
CA GLY A 35 -15.25 12.34 -6.36
C GLY A 35 -14.25 13.07 -7.24
N VAL A 36 -13.01 13.25 -6.76
CA VAL A 36 -11.95 13.99 -7.46
C VAL A 36 -11.50 13.29 -8.74
N LEU A 37 -11.71 11.97 -8.85
CA LEU A 37 -11.40 11.20 -10.05
C LEU A 37 -12.42 11.35 -11.19
N SER A 38 -13.59 11.96 -10.93
CA SER A 38 -14.64 12.13 -11.95
C SER A 38 -14.25 13.07 -13.10
N ARG A 39 -13.20 13.90 -12.91
CA ARG A 39 -12.67 14.80 -13.94
C ARG A 39 -11.85 14.09 -15.02
N TYR A 40 -11.43 12.85 -14.78
CA TYR A 40 -10.62 12.06 -15.70
C TYR A 40 -11.51 11.15 -16.55
N GLN A 41 -11.06 10.84 -17.76
CA GLN A 41 -11.72 9.90 -18.65
C GLN A 41 -11.54 8.47 -18.16
N GLN A 42 -12.62 7.93 -17.59
CA GLN A 42 -12.70 6.58 -17.08
C GLN A 42 -13.34 5.64 -18.11
N ARG A 43 -12.74 4.48 -18.31
CA ARG A 43 -13.25 3.42 -19.16
C ARG A 43 -13.29 2.11 -18.38
N GLU A 44 -14.46 1.50 -18.27
CA GLU A 44 -14.59 0.20 -17.62
C GLU A 44 -13.95 -0.89 -18.48
N LEU A 45 -13.07 -1.71 -17.87
CA LEU A 45 -12.41 -2.81 -18.58
C LEU A 45 -13.31 -4.03 -18.67
N THR A 46 -13.93 -4.39 -17.55
CA THR A 46 -14.95 -5.44 -17.50
C THR A 46 -16.14 -4.94 -16.67
N PRO A 47 -17.33 -5.57 -16.82
CA PRO A 47 -18.50 -5.17 -16.05
C PRO A 47 -18.33 -5.30 -14.53
N LEU A 48 -17.45 -6.19 -14.06
CA LEU A 48 -17.27 -6.46 -12.63
C LEU A 48 -16.03 -5.79 -12.04
N LEU A 49 -14.90 -5.83 -12.75
CA LEU A 49 -13.62 -5.37 -12.26
C LEU A 49 -12.91 -4.50 -13.30
N GLY A 50 -12.02 -3.65 -12.83
CA GLY A 50 -11.10 -2.93 -13.70
C GLY A 50 -11.62 -1.61 -14.21
N THR A 51 -10.82 -0.57 -14.03
CA THR A 51 -11.04 0.77 -14.59
C THR A 51 -9.76 1.25 -15.27
N ALA A 52 -9.86 1.72 -16.50
CA ALA A 52 -8.77 2.38 -17.20
C ALA A 52 -8.96 3.90 -17.16
N PHE A 53 -7.86 4.63 -16.96
CA PHE A 53 -7.84 6.09 -16.98
C PHE A 53 -6.96 6.55 -18.15
N ASP A 54 -7.57 7.00 -19.24
CA ASP A 54 -6.86 7.22 -20.50
C ASP A 54 -6.12 8.58 -20.56
N ASP A 55 -6.45 9.54 -19.68
CA ASP A 55 -5.99 10.93 -19.70
C ASP A 55 -5.19 11.36 -18.45
N ILE A 56 -4.82 10.41 -17.59
CA ILE A 56 -4.13 10.70 -16.34
C ILE A 56 -2.62 10.45 -16.46
N ASP A 57 -1.81 11.37 -15.93
CA ASP A 57 -0.34 11.22 -15.83
C ASP A 57 0.04 11.16 -14.35
N LEU A 58 0.43 9.97 -13.89
CA LEU A 58 0.75 9.71 -12.49
C LEU A 58 1.98 10.49 -12.04
N SER A 59 2.97 10.68 -12.93
CA SER A 59 4.18 11.43 -12.60
C SER A 59 3.83 12.89 -12.30
N LYS A 60 2.95 13.51 -13.09
CA LYS A 60 2.46 14.87 -12.82
C LYS A 60 1.69 14.99 -11.52
N ILE A 61 0.85 14.01 -11.19
CA ILE A 61 0.10 14.00 -9.92
C ILE A 61 1.07 13.97 -8.74
N LEU A 62 2.08 13.08 -8.79
CA LEU A 62 3.08 12.97 -7.73
C LEU A 62 3.93 14.24 -7.60
N GLN A 63 4.34 14.85 -8.71
CA GLN A 63 5.14 16.08 -8.74
C GLN A 63 4.37 17.33 -8.30
N SER A 64 3.06 17.38 -8.58
CA SER A 64 2.22 18.54 -8.20
C SER A 64 2.19 18.73 -6.68
N GLY A 65 2.28 17.63 -5.93
CA GLY A 65 2.28 17.64 -4.47
C GLY A 65 1.03 18.29 -3.84
N GLY A 66 1.03 18.37 -2.52
CA GLY A 66 -0.02 19.05 -1.76
C GLY A 66 -1.35 18.30 -1.67
N GLN A 67 -2.36 19.00 -1.13
CA GLN A 67 -3.65 18.43 -0.76
C GLN A 67 -4.43 17.85 -1.96
N GLU A 68 -4.32 18.50 -3.12
CA GLU A 68 -4.99 18.06 -4.35
C GLU A 68 -4.43 16.73 -4.87
N SER A 69 -3.10 16.56 -4.83
CA SER A 69 -2.44 15.32 -5.19
C SER A 69 -2.83 14.20 -4.22
N ASP A 70 -2.78 14.48 -2.91
CA ASP A 70 -3.18 13.51 -1.90
C ASP A 70 -4.65 13.10 -2.03
N ALA A 71 -5.55 14.02 -2.40
CA ALA A 71 -6.96 13.70 -2.66
C ALA A 71 -7.13 12.76 -3.87
N VAL A 72 -6.39 13.01 -4.97
CA VAL A 72 -6.39 12.14 -6.15
C VAL A 72 -5.86 10.75 -5.81
N ILE A 73 -4.73 10.66 -5.11
CA ILE A 73 -4.11 9.37 -4.75
C ILE A 73 -5.00 8.61 -3.75
N ARG A 74 -5.65 9.30 -2.82
CA ARG A 74 -6.60 8.70 -1.89
C ARG A 74 -7.80 8.10 -2.62
N ASP A 75 -8.45 8.88 -3.49
CA ASP A 75 -9.57 8.38 -4.28
C ASP A 75 -9.12 7.20 -5.15
N LEU A 76 -7.90 7.26 -5.70
CA LEU A 76 -7.34 6.16 -6.48
C LEU A 76 -7.19 4.88 -5.67
N ALA A 77 -6.68 4.97 -4.44
CA ALA A 77 -6.58 3.81 -3.55
C ALA A 77 -7.95 3.20 -3.24
N ILE A 78 -8.97 4.04 -3.06
CA ILE A 78 -10.36 3.61 -2.83
C ILE A 78 -10.92 2.94 -4.08
N THR A 79 -10.75 3.54 -5.25
CA THR A 79 -11.20 2.96 -6.53
C THR A 79 -10.51 1.64 -6.81
N ILE A 80 -9.20 1.51 -6.57
CA ILE A 80 -8.47 0.23 -6.69
C ILE A 80 -9.09 -0.82 -5.75
N SER A 81 -9.41 -0.44 -4.51
CA SER A 81 -10.02 -1.37 -3.54
C SER A 81 -11.43 -1.82 -3.96
N GLN A 82 -12.20 -0.95 -4.63
CA GLN A 82 -13.56 -1.25 -5.09
C GLN A 82 -13.58 -2.03 -6.43
N ARG A 83 -12.70 -1.67 -7.36
CA ARG A 83 -12.66 -2.20 -8.75
C ARG A 83 -11.61 -3.29 -8.95
N GLY A 84 -10.76 -3.55 -7.96
CA GLY A 84 -9.65 -4.51 -7.98
C GLY A 84 -8.42 -4.04 -8.74
N VAL A 85 -8.58 -3.54 -9.97
CA VAL A 85 -7.47 -3.10 -10.82
C VAL A 85 -7.74 -1.74 -11.46
N CYS A 86 -6.70 -0.90 -11.54
CA CYS A 86 -6.72 0.33 -12.31
C CYS A 86 -5.58 0.31 -13.33
N VAL A 87 -5.87 0.70 -14.58
CA VAL A 87 -4.90 0.70 -15.67
C VAL A 87 -4.68 2.12 -16.16
N PHE A 88 -3.41 2.48 -16.32
CA PHE A 88 -2.97 3.80 -16.77
C PHE A 88 -2.17 3.62 -18.06
N PRO A 89 -2.81 3.68 -19.25
CA PRO A 89 -2.06 3.67 -20.49
C PRO A 89 -1.17 4.92 -20.61
N GLY A 90 -0.11 4.82 -21.42
CA GLY A 90 0.68 5.99 -21.83
C GLY A 90 1.62 6.60 -20.79
N GLN A 91 1.92 5.92 -19.68
CA GLN A 91 2.88 6.41 -18.68
C GLN A 91 4.32 6.33 -19.23
N LYS A 92 4.83 7.43 -19.79
CA LYS A 92 6.20 7.51 -20.35
C LYS A 92 7.25 8.08 -19.39
N ASN A 93 6.82 8.89 -18.43
CA ASN A 93 7.70 9.65 -17.53
C ASN A 93 7.73 9.08 -16.10
N LEU A 94 7.12 7.91 -15.88
CA LEU A 94 6.99 7.32 -14.56
C LEU A 94 8.28 6.57 -14.20
N THR A 95 9.03 7.12 -13.23
CA THR A 95 10.27 6.50 -12.78
C THR A 95 10.02 5.42 -11.71
N VAL A 96 11.01 4.58 -11.45
CA VAL A 96 10.94 3.58 -10.36
C VAL A 96 10.76 4.25 -9.00
N ALA A 97 11.43 5.38 -8.76
CA ALA A 97 11.24 6.18 -7.54
C ALA A 97 9.80 6.69 -7.41
N ASP A 98 9.19 7.14 -8.52
CA ASP A 98 7.79 7.58 -8.54
C ASP A 98 6.83 6.42 -8.24
N GLN A 99 7.08 5.22 -8.79
CA GLN A 99 6.27 4.04 -8.50
C GLN A 99 6.33 3.65 -7.02
N LYS A 100 7.53 3.66 -6.43
CA LYS A 100 7.73 3.42 -4.99
C LYS A 100 6.99 4.47 -4.16
N LEU A 101 7.11 5.74 -4.52
CA LEU A 101 6.42 6.84 -3.85
C LEU A 101 4.90 6.69 -3.96
N LEU A 102 4.37 6.36 -5.12
CA LEU A 102 2.94 6.12 -5.34
C LEU A 102 2.43 4.99 -4.47
N CYS A 103 3.08 3.82 -4.50
CA CYS A 103 2.73 2.67 -3.66
C CYS A 103 2.80 3.02 -2.17
N HIS A 104 3.78 3.83 -1.77
CA HIS A 104 3.89 4.30 -0.40
C HIS A 104 2.73 5.23 -0.02
N ARG A 105 2.41 6.22 -0.86
CA ARG A 105 1.32 7.19 -0.64
C ARG A 105 -0.06 6.55 -0.66
N LEU A 106 -0.32 5.59 -1.55
CA LEU A 106 -1.57 4.83 -1.60
C LEU A 106 -1.86 4.18 -0.24
N GLY A 107 -0.85 3.60 0.41
CA GLY A 107 -1.00 3.05 1.75
C GLY A 107 -1.15 4.13 2.83
N GLN A 108 -0.30 5.17 2.83
CA GLN A 108 -0.34 6.22 3.86
C GLN A 108 -1.66 7.00 3.90
N LEU A 109 -2.25 7.26 2.73
CA LEU A 109 -3.51 8.00 2.61
C LEU A 109 -4.75 7.13 2.85
N THR A 110 -4.53 5.82 2.96
CA THR A 110 -5.51 4.83 3.40
C THR A 110 -5.17 4.33 4.80
N THR A 111 -5.94 3.37 5.33
CA THR A 111 -5.85 2.94 6.74
C THR A 111 -4.57 2.16 7.09
N ARG A 112 -3.48 2.28 6.29
CA ARG A 112 -2.21 1.62 6.58
C ARG A 112 -1.54 2.31 7.78
N PRO A 113 -1.10 1.56 8.80
CA PRO A 113 -0.37 2.15 9.91
C PRO A 113 0.97 2.74 9.43
N TYR A 114 1.41 3.82 10.09
CA TYR A 114 2.65 4.53 9.78
C TYR A 114 3.92 3.67 9.97
N THR A 115 3.83 2.59 10.74
CA THR A 115 4.93 1.63 10.97
C THR A 115 5.13 0.65 9.81
N SER A 116 4.20 0.60 8.85
CA SER A 116 4.27 -0.30 7.69
C SER A 116 4.70 0.43 6.43
N GLY A 117 5.77 -0.06 5.80
CA GLY A 117 6.35 0.47 4.57
C GLY A 117 6.07 -0.39 3.34
N LEU A 118 6.91 -0.25 2.32
CA LEU A 118 6.93 -1.19 1.20
C LEU A 118 7.46 -2.55 1.68
N ASN A 119 6.98 -3.62 1.05
CA ASN A 119 7.41 -4.97 1.42
C ASN A 119 8.85 -5.20 0.92
N ILE A 120 9.73 -5.64 1.82
CA ILE A 120 11.10 -6.05 1.51
C ILE A 120 11.12 -7.57 1.46
N HIS A 121 11.41 -8.14 0.28
CA HIS A 121 11.52 -9.59 0.15
C HIS A 121 12.79 -10.09 0.86
N PRO A 122 12.72 -11.14 1.70
CA PRO A 122 13.87 -11.57 2.52
C PRO A 122 15.04 -12.14 1.70
N LEU A 123 14.79 -12.57 0.46
CA LEU A 123 15.79 -13.28 -0.37
C LEU A 123 16.12 -12.58 -1.70
N ASN A 124 15.21 -11.76 -2.23
CA ASN A 124 15.27 -11.31 -3.63
C ASN A 124 15.23 -9.79 -3.66
N GLN A 125 16.40 -9.20 -3.46
CA GLN A 125 16.63 -7.77 -3.59
C GLN A 125 17.26 -7.51 -4.96
N THR A 126 16.84 -6.45 -5.63
CA THR A 126 17.30 -6.16 -6.99
C THR A 126 18.53 -5.27 -6.94
N GLU A 127 19.59 -5.69 -7.64
CA GLU A 127 20.72 -4.81 -7.95
C GLU A 127 20.35 -3.93 -9.14
N LEU A 128 20.45 -2.62 -8.95
CA LEU A 128 20.22 -1.62 -9.99
C LEU A 128 21.45 -1.53 -10.92
N PRO A 129 21.31 -0.97 -12.14
CA PRO A 129 22.41 -0.85 -13.10
C PRO A 129 23.62 -0.03 -12.61
N ASP A 130 23.43 0.79 -11.57
CA ASP A 130 24.47 1.58 -10.92
C ASP A 130 25.25 0.79 -9.84
N GLY A 131 24.89 -0.48 -9.61
CA GLY A 131 25.46 -1.34 -8.57
C GLY A 131 24.85 -1.15 -7.19
N THR A 132 23.83 -0.31 -7.03
CA THR A 132 23.12 -0.13 -5.76
C THR A 132 22.08 -1.24 -5.58
N VAL A 133 22.00 -1.82 -4.37
CA VAL A 133 20.96 -2.79 -4.03
C VAL A 133 19.70 -2.06 -3.54
N ASP A 134 18.58 -2.20 -4.24
CA ASP A 134 17.27 -1.70 -3.79
C ASP A 134 16.48 -2.85 -3.15
N ALA A 135 16.38 -2.82 -1.82
CA ALA A 135 15.69 -3.83 -1.02
C ALA A 135 14.17 -3.84 -1.23
N GLU A 136 13.59 -2.74 -1.70
CA GLU A 136 12.14 -2.59 -1.93
C GLU A 136 11.73 -2.98 -3.35
N LEU A 137 12.69 -3.41 -4.19
CA LEU A 137 12.45 -3.89 -5.54
C LEU A 137 12.82 -5.36 -5.69
N THR A 138 11.91 -6.11 -6.29
CA THR A 138 12.13 -7.50 -6.66
C THR A 138 11.84 -7.66 -8.15
N THR A 139 12.86 -8.05 -8.92
CA THR A 139 12.71 -8.40 -10.32
C THR A 139 12.16 -9.83 -10.42
N LEU A 140 11.10 -10.01 -11.20
CA LEU A 140 10.62 -11.33 -11.59
C LEU A 140 11.47 -11.80 -12.77
N ALA A 141 12.26 -12.86 -12.55
CA ALA A 141 13.08 -13.50 -13.59
C ALA A 141 12.21 -14.32 -14.56
#